data_AF-A0A1Y2E1F4-F1
#
_entry.id   AF-A0A1Y2E1F4-F1
#
_cell.length_a   1.000
_cell.length_b   1.000
_cell.length_c   1.000
_cell.angle_alpha   90.00
_cell.angle_beta   90.00
_cell.angle_gamma   90.00
#
_symmetry.space_group_name_H-M   'P 1'
#
loop_
_entity.id
_entity.type
_entity.pdbx_description
1 polymer ?
#
loop_
_entity_poly.entity_id
_entity_poly.type
_entity_poly.pdbx_seq_one_letter_code
_entity_poly.pdbx_strand_id
1 'polypeptide(L)'
;MQNYIFDSHCHIQNSPVDSTDKDFFPNELSLPNDYTVAVANKIKTLSLNSVGIMGTTMEDSIRLANMIDLLKDSPVKVYYGFGVHPWFCENTEKKYSDWKEQLENLVKKYPKATIGECGLDKVAKNRATNKLFSMPIQTDFLNFNFI
;
A
#
# COMPACT_ATOMS: atom_id res chain seq x y z
N MET A 1 -7.17 -13.30 30.23
CA MET A 1 -6.70 -12.22 29.34
C MET A 1 -6.57 -12.81 27.95
N GLN A 2 -7.31 -12.28 26.98
CA GLN A 2 -7.10 -12.64 25.58
C GLN A 2 -5.92 -11.81 25.07
N ASN A 3 -4.92 -12.45 24.48
CA ASN A 3 -3.75 -11.73 23.95
C ASN A 3 -4.21 -10.80 22.84
N TYR A 4 -3.77 -9.54 22.89
CA TYR A 4 -4.01 -8.57 21.82
C TYR A 4 -2.84 -8.62 20.84
N ILE A 5 -3.09 -9.01 19.60
CA ILE A 5 -2.09 -9.07 18.54
C ILE A 5 -2.41 -8.01 17.49
N PHE A 6 -1.44 -7.13 17.27
CA PHE A 6 -1.45 -6.12 16.22
C PHE A 6 -0.28 -6.40 15.28
N ASP A 7 -0.60 -6.74 14.04
CA ASP A 7 0.38 -6.68 12.96
C ASP A 7 0.45 -5.24 12.47
N SER A 8 1.49 -4.50 12.86
CA SER A 8 1.60 -3.08 12.54
C SER A 8 1.85 -2.79 11.07
N HIS A 9 2.31 -3.77 10.29
CA HIS A 9 2.71 -3.56 8.90
C HIS A 9 2.65 -4.86 8.10
N CYS A 10 1.69 -4.94 7.18
CA CYS A 10 1.62 -6.01 6.20
C CYS A 10 1.23 -5.50 4.81
N HIS A 11 1.47 -6.34 3.80
CA HIS A 11 1.05 -6.13 2.42
C HIS A 11 0.02 -7.18 1.99
N ILE A 12 -0.98 -7.43 2.84
CA ILE A 12 -2.01 -8.46 2.58
C ILE A 12 -2.83 -8.17 1.31
N GLN A 13 -2.90 -6.91 0.88
CA GLN A 13 -3.52 -6.48 -0.37
C GLN A 13 -2.79 -6.93 -1.63
N ASN A 14 -1.56 -7.45 -1.49
CA ASN A 14 -0.78 -8.06 -2.55
C ASN A 14 -0.67 -9.59 -2.37
N SER A 15 -1.41 -10.17 -1.42
CA SER A 15 -1.37 -11.61 -1.16
C SER A 15 -2.31 -12.38 -2.10
N PRO A 16 -1.98 -13.64 -2.42
CA PRO A 16 -2.92 -14.59 -3.04
C PRO A 16 -4.24 -14.64 -2.29
N VAL A 17 -5.36 -14.65 -3.02
CA VAL A 17 -6.69 -14.83 -2.45
C VAL A 17 -6.90 -16.28 -2.03
N ASP A 18 -6.38 -17.25 -2.80
CA ASP A 18 -6.40 -18.67 -2.47
C ASP A 18 -5.09 -19.38 -2.89
N SER A 19 -4.99 -20.68 -2.58
CA SER A 19 -3.79 -21.50 -2.88
C SER A 19 -3.55 -21.78 -4.37
N THR A 20 -4.55 -21.50 -5.22
CA THR A 20 -4.49 -21.66 -6.68
C THR A 20 -4.16 -20.33 -7.38
N ASP A 21 -4.37 -19.21 -6.70
CA ASP A 21 -4.02 -17.85 -7.09
C ASP A 21 -2.51 -17.57 -6.90
N LYS A 22 -1.67 -18.41 -7.50
CA LYS A 22 -0.22 -18.22 -7.51
C LYS A 22 0.12 -17.04 -8.42
N ASP A 23 0.37 -15.89 -7.80
CA ASP A 23 1.19 -14.79 -8.32
C ASP A 23 0.66 -14.03 -9.56
N PHE A 24 -0.66 -13.93 -9.78
CA PHE A 24 -1.10 -13.43 -11.08
C PHE A 24 -1.01 -11.93 -11.32
N PHE A 25 -0.93 -11.07 -10.29
CA PHE A 25 -1.04 -9.62 -10.55
C PHE A 25 -0.22 -8.68 -9.66
N PRO A 26 1.11 -8.85 -9.52
CA PRO A 26 1.93 -7.91 -8.75
C PRO A 26 1.94 -6.47 -9.31
N ASN A 27 1.39 -6.23 -10.50
CA ASN A 27 1.48 -4.94 -11.20
C ASN A 27 0.20 -4.49 -11.93
N GLU A 28 -0.95 -5.14 -11.73
CA GLU A 28 -2.19 -4.65 -12.36
C GLU A 28 -2.77 -3.46 -11.60
N LEU A 29 -2.76 -2.34 -12.32
CA LEU A 29 -3.38 -1.05 -12.03
C LEU A 29 -4.85 -1.12 -11.66
N SER A 30 -5.56 -2.10 -12.20
CA SER A 30 -6.99 -2.31 -12.06
C SER A 30 -7.26 -3.77 -11.77
N LEU A 31 -7.02 -4.19 -10.54
CA LEU A 31 -7.53 -5.47 -10.11
C LEU A 31 -9.06 -5.41 -10.13
N PRO A 32 -9.75 -6.46 -10.62
CA PRO A 32 -11.20 -6.51 -10.58
C PRO A 32 -11.72 -6.23 -9.17
N ASN A 33 -12.89 -5.60 -9.07
CA ASN A 33 -13.54 -5.37 -7.77
C ASN A 33 -13.64 -6.67 -6.95
N ASP A 34 -13.81 -7.81 -7.62
CA ASP A 34 -13.88 -9.13 -6.99
C ASP A 34 -12.60 -9.47 -6.20
N TYR A 35 -11.42 -9.12 -6.70
CA TYR A 35 -10.16 -9.32 -5.95
C TYR A 35 -10.13 -8.46 -4.70
N THR A 36 -10.48 -7.17 -4.82
CA THR A 36 -10.54 -6.22 -3.70
C THR A 36 -11.50 -6.71 -2.61
N VAL A 37 -12.67 -7.22 -3.02
CA VAL A 37 -13.66 -7.83 -2.13
C VAL A 37 -13.11 -9.10 -1.47
N ALA A 38 -12.42 -9.95 -2.22
CA ALA A 38 -11.89 -11.20 -1.70
C ALA A 38 -10.79 -10.98 -0.65
N VAL A 39 -9.86 -10.03 -0.89
CA VAL A 39 -8.87 -9.63 0.11
C VAL A 39 -9.54 -9.04 1.34
N ALA A 40 -10.55 -8.18 1.18
CA ALA A 40 -11.28 -7.61 2.32
C ALA A 40 -11.95 -8.72 3.16
N ASN A 41 -12.53 -9.74 2.52
CA ASN A 41 -13.10 -10.89 3.20
C ASN A 41 -12.04 -11.72 3.93
N LYS A 42 -10.85 -11.89 3.33
CA LYS A 42 -9.71 -12.55 3.98
C LYS A 42 -9.25 -11.81 5.23
N ILE A 43 -9.22 -10.47 5.20
CA ILE A 43 -8.86 -9.67 6.39
C ILE A 43 -9.85 -9.91 7.53
N LYS A 44 -11.16 -10.00 7.22
CA LYS A 44 -12.21 -10.24 8.23
C LYS A 44 -12.07 -11.58 8.96
N THR A 45 -11.34 -12.55 8.40
CA THR A 45 -11.15 -13.89 8.99
C THR A 45 -9.81 -14.05 9.71
N LEU A 46 -8.94 -13.02 9.73
CA LEU A 46 -7.66 -13.10 10.42
C LEU A 46 -7.86 -13.33 11.92
N SER A 47 -7.04 -14.19 12.51
CA SER A 47 -6.99 -14.43 13.96
C SER A 47 -6.17 -13.35 14.69
N LEU A 48 -6.33 -12.09 14.29
CA LEU A 48 -5.65 -10.91 14.83
C LEU A 48 -6.68 -9.91 15.35
N ASN A 49 -6.28 -9.02 16.25
CA ASN A 49 -7.17 -7.95 16.71
C ASN A 49 -7.11 -6.74 15.79
N SER A 50 -5.94 -6.47 15.21
CA SER A 50 -5.73 -5.35 14.30
C SER A 50 -4.61 -5.61 13.31
N VAL A 51 -4.66 -4.88 12.20
CA VAL A 51 -3.66 -4.93 11.14
C VAL A 51 -3.41 -3.54 10.56
N GLY A 52 -2.15 -3.21 10.29
CA GLY A 52 -1.70 -2.03 9.58
C GLY A 52 -1.33 -2.40 8.16
N ILE A 53 -2.01 -1.82 7.18
CA ILE A 53 -1.83 -2.14 5.77
C ILE A 53 -1.25 -0.91 5.05
N MET A 54 -0.07 -1.06 4.43
CA MET A 54 0.63 0.07 3.83
C MET A 54 0.64 -0.03 2.30
N GLY A 55 0.24 1.07 1.66
CA GLY A 55 0.37 1.27 0.23
C GLY A 55 1.83 1.52 -0.14
N THR A 56 2.34 0.84 -1.15
CA THR A 56 3.72 1.01 -1.62
C THR A 56 3.83 1.77 -2.93
N THR A 57 2.72 1.92 -3.66
CA THR A 57 2.61 2.68 -4.91
C THR A 57 1.30 3.47 -4.95
N MET A 58 1.11 4.29 -5.98
CA MET A 58 -0.17 4.99 -6.21
C MET A 58 -1.32 4.00 -6.41
N GLU A 59 -1.08 2.95 -7.20
CA GLU A 59 -2.04 1.89 -7.47
C GLU A 59 -2.43 1.14 -6.21
N ASP A 60 -1.44 0.81 -5.38
CA ASP A 60 -1.65 0.12 -4.11
C ASP A 60 -2.46 1.01 -3.15
N SER A 61 -2.15 2.31 -3.11
CA SER A 61 -2.88 3.29 -2.30
C SER A 61 -4.34 3.45 -2.76
N ILE A 62 -4.60 3.48 -4.07
CA ILE A 62 -5.95 3.50 -4.64
C ILE A 62 -6.71 2.20 -4.29
N ARG A 63 -6.04 1.06 -4.37
CA ARG A 63 -6.63 -0.23 -3.99
C ARG A 63 -7.04 -0.26 -2.52
N LEU A 64 -6.16 0.22 -1.63
CA LEU A 64 -6.48 0.36 -0.21
C LEU A 64 -7.68 1.27 -0.01
N ALA A 65 -7.76 2.41 -0.72
CA ALA A 65 -8.92 3.29 -0.67
C ALA A 65 -10.24 2.58 -1.00
N ASN A 66 -10.24 1.69 -2.00
CA ASN A 66 -11.40 0.89 -2.36
C ASN A 66 -11.74 -0.20 -1.31
N MET A 67 -10.74 -0.72 -0.60
CA MET A 67 -10.94 -1.73 0.46
C MET A 67 -11.48 -1.15 1.76
N ILE A 68 -11.10 0.09 2.12
CA ILE A 68 -11.45 0.70 3.40
C ILE A 68 -12.97 0.68 3.64
N ASP A 69 -13.76 0.96 2.61
CA ASP A 69 -15.22 0.97 2.71
C ASP A 69 -15.81 -0.43 2.98
N LEU A 70 -15.17 -1.49 2.47
CA LEU A 70 -15.60 -2.88 2.67
C LEU A 70 -15.24 -3.43 4.06
N LEU A 71 -14.34 -2.75 4.77
CA LEU A 71 -13.76 -3.19 6.05
C LEU A 71 -14.35 -2.46 7.27
N LYS A 72 -15.34 -1.57 7.08
CA LYS A 72 -15.99 -0.82 8.17
C LYS A 72 -16.54 -1.71 9.29
N ASP A 73 -17.11 -2.85 8.93
CA ASP A 73 -17.71 -3.82 9.85
C ASP A 73 -16.80 -5.02 10.16
N SER A 74 -15.50 -4.90 9.86
CA SER A 74 -14.54 -5.98 10.12
C SER A 74 -14.35 -6.20 11.63
N PRO A 75 -14.34 -7.45 12.11
CA PRO A 75 -13.96 -7.74 13.50
C PRO A 75 -12.46 -7.46 13.76
N VAL A 76 -11.65 -7.43 12.70
CA VAL A 76 -10.24 -7.03 12.73
C VAL A 76 -10.15 -5.54 12.46
N LYS A 77 -9.60 -4.77 13.40
CA LYS A 77 -9.43 -3.32 13.22
C LYS A 77 -8.34 -3.03 12.21
N VAL A 78 -8.68 -2.29 11.15
CA VAL A 78 -7.75 -1.99 10.05
C VAL A 78 -7.25 -0.56 10.16
N TYR A 79 -5.92 -0.42 10.21
CA TYR A 79 -5.19 0.81 9.99
C TYR A 79 -4.59 0.77 8.60
N TYR A 80 -4.52 1.91 7.93
CA TYR A 80 -4.06 1.99 6.55
C TYR A 80 -3.13 3.18 6.35
N GLY A 81 -2.22 3.05 5.39
CA GLY A 81 -1.34 4.12 4.96
C GLY A 81 -1.33 4.27 3.45
N PHE A 82 -1.20 5.52 3.00
CA PHE A 82 -0.96 5.83 1.60
C PHE A 82 0.44 6.43 1.42
N GLY A 83 1.14 5.96 0.40
CA GLY A 83 2.53 6.35 0.18
C GLY A 83 3.11 5.72 -1.07
N VAL A 84 4.33 6.14 -1.37
CA VAL A 84 5.16 5.58 -2.44
C VAL A 84 6.49 5.16 -1.82
N HIS A 85 6.73 3.86 -1.82
CA HIS A 85 7.93 3.27 -1.29
C HIS A 85 9.14 3.64 -2.18
N PRO A 86 10.35 3.84 -1.61
CA PRO A 86 11.55 4.26 -2.34
C PRO A 86 11.85 3.53 -3.65
N TRP A 87 11.50 2.25 -3.73
CA TRP A 87 11.74 1.41 -4.90
C TRP A 87 10.87 1.79 -6.10
N PHE A 88 9.76 2.49 -5.87
CA PHE A 88 8.77 2.80 -6.89
C PHE A 88 8.76 4.28 -7.28
N CYS A 89 9.46 5.17 -6.57
CA CYS A 89 9.47 6.61 -6.84
C CYS A 89 9.80 6.94 -8.31
N GLU A 90 10.84 6.32 -8.89
CA GLU A 90 11.21 6.55 -10.29
C GLU A 90 10.12 6.13 -11.28
N ASN A 91 9.43 5.03 -11.01
CA ASN A 91 8.36 4.55 -11.89
C ASN A 91 7.10 5.40 -11.72
N THR A 92 6.80 5.82 -10.49
CA THR A 92 5.70 6.72 -10.20
C THR A 92 5.89 8.06 -10.91
N GLU A 93 7.07 8.68 -10.80
CA GLU A 93 7.37 9.95 -11.48
C GLU A 93 7.22 9.86 -13.00
N LYS A 94 7.64 8.75 -13.61
CA LYS A 94 7.50 8.52 -15.06
C LYS A 94 6.06 8.31 -15.51
N LYS A 95 5.24 7.68 -14.66
CA LYS A 95 3.89 7.21 -15.02
C LYS A 95 2.80 8.20 -14.64
N TYR A 96 3.01 8.98 -13.58
CA TYR A 96 2.01 9.87 -12.99
C TYR A 96 2.60 11.26 -12.83
N SER A 97 2.31 12.17 -13.77
CA SER A 97 2.75 13.57 -13.66
C SER A 97 2.08 14.31 -12.49
N ASP A 98 0.93 13.83 -12.04
CA ASP A 98 0.05 14.41 -11.03
C ASP A 98 0.07 13.61 -9.70
N TRP A 99 1.09 12.76 -9.47
CA TRP A 99 1.15 11.88 -8.29
C TRP A 99 0.99 12.61 -6.95
N LYS A 100 1.51 13.84 -6.85
CA LYS A 100 1.39 14.69 -5.64
C LYS A 100 -0.06 15.00 -5.32
N GLU A 101 -0.81 15.48 -6.32
CA GLU A 101 -2.22 15.81 -6.18
C GLU A 101 -3.04 14.56 -5.86
N GLN A 102 -2.75 13.44 -6.53
CA GLN A 102 -3.45 12.18 -6.26
C GLN A 102 -3.23 11.70 -4.81
N LEU A 103 -1.99 11.73 -4.32
CA LEU A 103 -1.68 11.31 -2.95
C LEU A 103 -2.29 12.26 -1.91
N GLU A 104 -2.23 13.57 -2.14
CA GLU A 104 -2.85 14.59 -1.29
C GLU A 104 -4.38 14.39 -1.22
N ASN A 105 -5.02 14.12 -2.36
CA ASN A 105 -6.46 13.85 -2.43
C ASN A 105 -6.85 12.59 -1.64
N LEU A 106 -6.03 11.53 -1.68
CA LEU A 106 -6.25 10.32 -0.88
C LEU A 106 -6.17 10.62 0.63
N VAL A 107 -5.14 11.34 1.07
CA VAL A 107 -4.97 11.70 2.49
C VAL A 107 -6.12 12.60 2.97
N LYS A 108 -6.53 13.58 2.17
CA LYS A 108 -7.70 14.43 2.46
C LYS A 108 -9.00 13.62 2.55
N LYS A 109 -9.19 12.65 1.66
CA LYS A 109 -10.38 11.79 1.64
C LYS A 109 -10.44 10.85 2.86
N TYR A 110 -9.29 10.35 3.32
CA TYR A 110 -9.21 9.47 4.49
C TYR A 110 -8.27 10.06 5.57
N PRO A 111 -8.74 11.04 6.37
CA PRO A 111 -7.90 11.77 7.32
C PRO A 111 -7.37 10.92 8.50
N LYS A 112 -7.81 9.66 8.62
CA LYS A 112 -7.29 8.69 9.59
C LYS A 112 -6.18 7.81 9.02
N ALA A 113 -5.85 7.97 7.73
CA ALA A 113 -4.74 7.28 7.10
C ALA A 113 -3.42 7.75 7.72
N THR A 114 -2.50 6.82 7.84
CA THR A 114 -1.08 7.14 8.02
C THR A 114 -0.46 7.55 6.69
N ILE A 115 0.67 8.24 6.74
CA ILE A 115 1.49 8.52 5.56
C ILE A 115 2.54 7.42 5.49
N GLY A 116 2.50 6.60 4.43
CA GLY A 116 3.38 5.46 4.29
C GLY A 116 2.83 4.38 3.34
N GLU A 117 3.66 3.52 2.79
CA GLU A 117 5.09 3.40 3.06
C GLU A 117 5.91 4.42 2.25
N CYS A 118 6.74 5.20 2.92
CA CYS A 118 7.65 6.18 2.31
C CYS A 118 8.95 6.25 3.13
N GLY A 119 10.06 6.62 2.51
CA GLY A 119 11.33 6.65 3.21
C GLY A 119 12.52 6.86 2.27
N LEU A 120 13.67 6.31 2.67
CA LEU A 120 14.87 6.23 1.84
C LEU A 120 15.44 4.82 1.95
N ASP A 121 15.80 4.23 0.82
CA ASP A 121 16.52 2.97 0.75
C ASP A 121 17.78 3.14 -0.12
N LYS A 122 18.92 3.19 0.57
CA LYS A 122 20.24 3.43 -0.03
C LYS A 122 20.86 2.19 -0.67
N VAL A 123 20.31 1.01 -0.42
CA VAL A 123 20.91 -0.28 -0.86
C VAL A 123 20.04 -1.00 -1.88
N ALA A 124 18.78 -0.59 -2.03
CA ALA A 124 17.88 -1.16 -3.00
C ALA A 124 18.29 -0.93 -4.44
N LYS A 125 18.18 -2.01 -5.22
CA LYS A 125 18.52 -2.04 -6.64
C LYS A 125 17.32 -2.45 -7.46
N ASN A 126 17.16 -1.81 -8.60
CA ASN A 126 16.25 -2.28 -9.63
C ASN A 126 16.74 -3.66 -10.13
N ARG A 127 15.91 -4.69 -9.99
CA ARG A 127 16.29 -6.07 -10.32
C ARG A 127 16.62 -6.27 -11.80
N ALA A 128 15.99 -5.51 -12.71
CA ALA A 128 16.22 -5.63 -14.14
C ALA A 128 17.53 -4.96 -14.57
N THR A 129 17.94 -3.88 -13.91
CA THR A 129 19.13 -3.09 -14.30
C THR A 129 20.33 -3.28 -13.37
N ASN A 130 20.12 -3.87 -12.19
CA ASN A 130 21.06 -3.97 -11.07
C ASN A 130 21.63 -2.61 -10.60
N LYS A 131 20.98 -1.49 -10.98
CA LYS A 131 21.35 -0.14 -10.54
C LYS A 131 20.61 0.21 -9.25
N LEU A 132 21.26 0.98 -8.39
CA LEU A 132 20.61 1.59 -7.23
C LEU A 132 19.49 2.52 -7.70
N PHE A 133 18.39 2.56 -6.94
CA PHE A 133 17.36 3.57 -7.15
C PHE A 133 17.92 4.97 -6.83
N SER A 134 17.47 5.97 -7.59
CA SER A 134 17.91 7.36 -7.48
C SER A 134 17.59 7.97 -6.12
N MET A 135 18.63 8.27 -5.33
CA MET A 135 18.50 8.95 -4.04
C MET A 135 17.86 10.35 -4.15
N PRO A 136 18.18 11.19 -5.16
CA PRO A 136 17.46 12.45 -5.36
C PRO A 136 15.95 12.26 -5.51
N ILE A 137 15.53 11.31 -6.35
CA ILE A 137 14.10 11.06 -6.58
C ILE A 137 13.42 10.54 -5.30
N GLN A 138 14.03 9.61 -4.56
CA GLN A 138 13.49 9.16 -3.27
C GLN A 138 13.34 10.32 -2.27
N THR A 139 14.31 11.26 -2.27
CA THR A 139 14.32 12.42 -1.37
C THR A 139 13.20 13.40 -1.72
N ASP A 140 12.92 13.62 -3.00
CA ASP A 140 11.82 14.48 -3.44
C ASP A 140 10.45 13.91 -3.02
N PHE A 141 10.27 12.60 -3.13
CA PHE A 141 9.08 11.91 -2.61
C PHE A 141 8.98 12.01 -1.09
N LEU A 142 10.08 11.78 -0.37
CA LEU A 142 10.07 11.88 1.09
C LEU A 142 9.71 13.29 1.55
N ASN A 143 10.33 14.32 0.97
CA ASN A 143 10.11 15.71 1.34
C ASN A 143 8.66 16.15 1.12
N PHE A 144 8.01 15.69 0.05
CA PHE A 144 6.60 15.98 -0.18
C PHE A 144 5.69 15.54 0.98
N ASN A 145 6.04 14.47 1.69
CA ASN A 145 5.24 13.95 2.80
C ASN A 145 5.34 14.80 4.10
N PHE A 146 6.23 15.80 4.15
CA PHE A 146 6.47 16.65 5.32
C PHE A 146 6.22 18.14 5.09
N ILE A 147 5.66 18.50 3.92
CA ILE A 147 5.30 19.87 3.54
C ILE A 147 3.80 20.07 3.75
#